data_AF-A0A537UF16-F1
#
_entry.id   AF-A0A537UF16-F1
#
_cell.length_a   1.000
_cell.length_b   1.000
_cell.length_c   1.000
_cell.angle_alpha   90.00
_cell.angle_beta   90.00
_cell.angle_gamma   90.00
#
_symmetry.space_group_name_H-M   'P 1'
#
loop_
_entity.id
_entity.type
_entity.pdbx_description
1 polymer ?
#
loop_
_entity_poly.entity_id
_entity_poly.type
_entity_poly.pdbx_seq_one_letter_code
_entity_poly.pdbx_strand_id
1 'polypeptide(L)' 'MSFFKKIVLGALLLVGLAAVGPARSAHAEAMDRPANVGNPVGLSGPEQRIALVIGNSNYQNVAQLPNPANDAKAVAELLN' A
#
# COMPACT_ATOMS: atom_id res chain seq x y z
N MET A 1 -26.01 -49.56 28.54
CA MET A 1 -24.93 -48.60 28.83
C MET A 1 -24.19 -48.20 27.55
N SER A 2 -24.84 -47.46 26.63
CA SER A 2 -24.24 -47.13 25.32
C SER A 2 -24.51 -45.70 24.84
N PHE A 3 -25.52 -45.01 25.39
CA PHE A 3 -25.86 -43.65 25.00
C PHE A 3 -25.03 -42.56 25.72
N PHE A 4 -24.64 -42.77 26.98
CA PHE A 4 -23.80 -41.81 27.72
C PHE A 4 -22.38 -41.66 27.17
N LYS A 5 -21.79 -42.73 26.63
CA LYS A 5 -20.42 -42.71 26.10
C LYS A 5 -20.30 -41.89 24.80
N LYS A 6 -21.37 -41.85 23.99
CA LYS A 6 -21.43 -41.08 22.73
C LYS A 6 -21.51 -39.57 22.97
N ILE A 7 -22.18 -39.15 24.05
CA ILE A 7 -22.30 -37.73 24.42
C ILE A 7 -20.96 -37.19 24.95
N VAL A 8 -20.24 -37.98 25.75
CA VAL A 8 -18.91 -37.57 26.28
C VAL A 8 -17.83 -37.57 25.19
N LEU A 9 -17.90 -38.49 24.21
CA LEU A 9 -16.96 -38.49 23.07
C LEU A 9 -17.23 -37.35 22.07
N GLY A 10 -18.48 -36.91 21.92
CA GLY A 10 -18.86 -35.78 21.06
C GLY A 10 -18.45 -34.42 21.64
N ALA A 11 -18.50 -34.27 22.96
CA ALA A 11 -18.10 -33.02 23.63
C ALA A 11 -16.57 -32.78 23.61
N LEU A 12 -15.77 -33.85 23.54
CA LEU A 12 -14.31 -33.75 23.46
C LEU A 12 -13.79 -33.41 22.05
N LEU A 13 -14.57 -33.65 21.00
CA LEU A 13 -14.19 -33.35 19.62
C LEU A 13 -14.51 -31.90 19.21
N LEU A 14 -15.42 -31.22 19.92
CA LEU A 14 -15.86 -29.85 19.62
C LEU A 14 -15.03 -28.76 20.31
N VAL A 15 -14.14 -29.11 21.24
CA VAL A 15 -13.21 -28.16 21.87
C VAL A 15 -11.87 -28.07 21.11
N GLY A 16 -11.55 -29.04 20.26
CA GLY A 16 -10.27 -29.08 19.52
C GLY A 16 -10.22 -28.23 18.24
N LEU A 17 -11.36 -27.71 17.75
CA LEU A 17 -11.42 -27.07 16.42
C LEU A 17 -11.36 -25.53 16.45
N ALA A 18 -11.16 -24.92 17.63
CA ALA A 18 -11.11 -23.46 17.78
C ALA A 18 -9.68 -22.88 17.85
N ALA A 19 -8.65 -23.63 17.43
CA ALA A 19 -7.24 -23.20 17.51
C ALA A 19 -6.51 -23.12 16.15
N VAL A 20 -7.23 -23.08 15.02
CA VAL A 20 -6.63 -22.73 13.72
C VAL A 20 -6.97 -21.28 13.40
N GLY A 21 -6.26 -20.35 14.04
CA GLY A 21 -6.17 -18.99 13.52
C GLY A 21 -5.29 -18.99 12.26
N PRO A 22 -5.56 -18.16 11.24
CA PRO A 22 -4.61 -17.98 10.17
C PRO A 22 -3.42 -17.24 10.78
N ALA A 23 -2.35 -17.96 11.07
CA ALA A 23 -1.04 -17.34 11.17
C ALA A 23 -0.69 -16.84 9.75
N ARG A 24 -1.21 -15.66 9.41
CA ARG A 24 -0.66 -14.85 8.31
C ARG A 24 0.74 -14.45 8.77
N SER A 25 1.71 -15.30 8.48
CA SER A 25 3.13 -14.94 8.51
C SER A 25 3.37 -13.91 7.42
N ALA A 26 2.95 -12.67 7.67
CA ALA A 26 3.20 -11.51 6.82
C ALA A 26 4.65 -10.99 6.97
N HIS A 27 5.61 -11.89 7.18
CA HIS A 27 7.03 -11.60 7.37
C HIS A 27 7.86 -12.42 6.39
N ALA A 28 7.56 -12.37 5.10
CA ALA A 28 8.42 -12.99 4.08
C ALA A 28 8.27 -12.39 2.68
N GLU A 29 7.90 -11.11 2.53
CA GLU A 29 7.91 -10.47 1.21
C GLU A 29 8.19 -8.96 1.29
N ALA A 30 9.30 -8.60 1.95
CA ALA A 30 9.74 -7.21 2.04
C ALA A 30 11.19 -6.98 1.60
N MET A 31 11.86 -8.00 1.06
CA MET A 31 13.31 -7.94 0.83
C MET A 31 13.72 -7.55 -0.59
N ASP A 32 12.82 -7.43 -1.56
CA ASP A 32 13.22 -7.14 -2.95
C ASP A 32 12.28 -6.22 -3.74
N ARG A 33 11.35 -5.52 -3.07
CA ARG A 33 10.68 -4.40 -3.75
C ARG A 33 11.66 -3.23 -3.76
N PRO A 34 12.11 -2.75 -4.93
CA PRO A 34 12.95 -1.56 -4.96
C PRO A 34 12.22 -0.47 -4.19
N ALA A 35 12.91 0.11 -3.21
CA ALA A 35 12.36 1.18 -2.41
C ALA A 35 11.79 2.22 -3.38
N ASN A 36 10.47 2.38 -3.38
CA ASN A 36 9.84 3.41 -4.19
C ASN A 36 10.33 4.73 -3.61
N VAL A 37 11.30 5.36 -4.29
CA VAL A 37 11.94 6.62 -3.86
C VAL A 37 10.88 7.73 -3.70
N GLY A 38 9.69 7.57 -4.29
CA GLY A 38 8.55 8.47 -4.14
C GLY A 38 7.53 8.12 -3.04
N ASN A 39 7.64 6.98 -2.36
CA ASN A 39 6.77 6.63 -1.24
C ASN A 39 7.59 6.63 0.04
N PRO A 40 7.46 7.65 0.91
CA PRO A 40 8.27 7.71 2.11
C PRO A 40 7.96 6.49 2.98
N VAL A 41 8.98 5.64 3.17
CA VAL A 41 8.91 4.47 4.04
C VAL A 41 8.65 4.99 5.46
N GLY A 42 7.42 4.80 5.96
CA GLY A 42 7.11 4.95 7.38
C GLY A 42 6.55 6.29 7.84
N LEU A 43 5.81 7.05 7.01
CA LEU A 43 4.99 8.13 7.55
C LEU A 43 3.74 7.55 8.24
N SER A 44 3.83 7.34 9.55
CA SER A 44 2.66 7.11 10.41
C SER A 44 2.07 8.46 10.83
N GLY A 45 1.05 8.90 10.09
CA GLY A 45 0.33 10.16 10.24
C GLY A 45 -0.59 10.41 9.03
N PRO A 46 -1.39 11.49 9.00
CA PRO A 46 -2.10 11.87 7.77
C PRO A 46 -1.08 12.05 6.64
N GLU A 47 -1.33 11.39 5.51
CA GLU A 47 -0.43 11.44 4.36
C GLU A 47 -0.42 12.85 3.74
N GLN A 48 0.75 13.49 3.69
CA GLN A 48 0.92 14.77 3.01
C GLN A 48 1.53 14.52 1.62
N ARG A 49 0.76 14.84 0.57
CA ARG A 49 1.21 14.74 -0.83
C ARG A 49 1.61 16.13 -1.32
N ILE A 50 2.83 16.24 -1.84
CA ILE A 50 3.38 17.50 -2.39
C ILE A 50 3.92 17.19 -3.78
N ALA A 51 3.59 18.05 -4.75
CA ALA A 51 4.13 17.98 -6.10
C ALA A 51 4.90 19.26 -6.45
N LEU A 52 6.06 19.10 -7.12
CA LEU A 52 6.80 20.18 -7.75
C LEU A 52 6.58 20.09 -9.26
N VAL A 53 5.95 21.11 -9.84
CA VAL A 53 5.66 21.17 -11.28
C VAL A 53 6.50 22.29 -11.91
N ILE A 54 7.24 21.98 -12.98
CA ILE A 54 8.15 22.91 -13.64
C ILE A 54 7.85 22.95 -15.14
N GLY A 55 7.51 24.14 -15.65
CA GLY A 55 7.35 24.41 -17.08
C GLY A 55 8.51 25.26 -17.61
N ASN A 56 9.53 24.64 -18.19
CA ASN A 56 10.68 25.36 -18.73
C ASN A 56 10.55 25.59 -20.25
N SER A 57 10.48 26.84 -20.68
CA SER A 57 10.48 27.22 -22.10
C SER A 57 11.81 27.79 -22.59
N ASN A 58 12.66 28.30 -21.69
CA ASN A 58 13.80 29.14 -22.04
C ASN A 58 15.11 28.35 -22.16
N TYR A 59 15.14 27.41 -23.10
CA TYR A 59 16.36 26.66 -23.39
C TYR A 59 17.34 27.48 -24.24
N GLN A 60 18.64 27.36 -23.96
CA GLN A 60 19.68 28.14 -24.64
C GLN A 60 20.16 27.49 -25.94
N ASN A 61 20.26 26.15 -25.96
CA ASN A 61 20.96 25.41 -27.02
C ASN A 61 20.02 24.63 -27.94
N VAL A 62 18.70 24.70 -27.70
CA VAL A 62 17.67 23.96 -28.45
C VAL A 62 16.47 24.84 -28.71
N ALA A 63 15.63 24.42 -29.67
CA ALA A 63 14.36 25.07 -29.94
C ALA A 63 13.50 25.17 -28.67
N GLN A 64 12.87 26.33 -28.48
CA GLN A 64 12.01 26.56 -27.34
C GLN A 64 10.72 25.74 -27.46
N LEU A 65 10.28 25.21 -26.32
CA LEU A 65 9.00 24.52 -26.24
C LEU A 65 7.87 25.54 -26.21
N PRO A 66 6.77 25.32 -26.97
CA PRO A 66 5.78 26.36 -27.24
C PRO A 66 4.86 26.70 -26.06
N ASN A 67 4.62 25.74 -25.15
CA ASN A 67 3.60 25.87 -24.08
C ASN A 67 3.95 25.42 -22.64
N PRO A 68 5.21 25.20 -22.21
CA PRO A 68 5.53 24.65 -20.88
C PRO A 68 4.90 25.37 -19.69
N ALA A 69 4.79 26.71 -19.74
CA ALA A 69 4.25 27.49 -18.64
C ALA A 69 2.76 27.20 -18.40
N ASN A 70 1.97 27.10 -19.47
CA ASN A 70 0.54 26.78 -19.36
C ASN A 70 0.33 25.30 -19.00
N ASP A 71 1.18 24.40 -19.52
CA ASP A 71 1.11 22.98 -19.19
C ASP A 71 1.40 22.76 -17.68
N ALA A 72 2.42 23.43 -17.15
CA ALA A 72 2.72 23.39 -15.72
C ALA A 72 1.57 23.93 -14.86
N LYS A 73 0.91 25.00 -15.31
CA LYS A 73 -0.29 25.53 -14.64
C LYS A 73 -1.44 24.52 -14.65
N ALA A 74 -1.74 23.92 -15.80
CA ALA A 74 -2.80 22.92 -15.92
C ALA A 74 -2.55 21.68 -15.04
N VAL A 75 -1.30 21.23 -14.96
CA VAL A 75 -0.92 20.13 -14.07
C VAL A 75 -1.01 20.53 -12.60
N ALA A 76 -0.61 21.75 -12.24
CA ALA A 76 -0.78 22.25 -10.88
C ALA A 76 -2.26 22.32 -10.48
N GLU A 77 -3.14 22.77 -11.38
CA GLU A 77 -4.59 22.80 -11.16
C GLU A 77 -5.19 21.39 -11.01
N LEU A 78 -4.68 20.41 -11.77
CA LEU A 78 -5.11 19.01 -11.66
C LEU A 78 -4.75 18.37 -10.31
N LEU A 79 -3.65 18.81 -9.70
CA LEU A 79 -3.09 18.24 -8.48
C LEU A 79 -3.51 18.98 -7.19
N ASN A 80 -4.32 20.04 -7.31
CA ASN A 80 -4.78 20.89 -6.20
C ASN A 80 -6.15 20.44 -5.68
#